data_AF-A0A0B1R778-F1
#
_entry.id   AF-A0A0B1R778-F1
#
_cell.length_a   1.000
_cell.length_b   1.000
_cell.length_c   1.000
_cell.angle_alpha   90.00
_cell.angle_beta   90.00
_cell.angle_gamma   90.00
#
_symmetry.space_group_name_H-M   'P 1'
#
loop_
_entity.id
_entity.type
_entity.pdbx_description
1 polymer ?
#
loop_
_entity_poly.entity_id
_entity_poly.type
_entity_poly.pdbx_seq_one_letter_code
_entity_poly.pdbx_strand_id
1 'polypeptide(L)'
;MKSQTIAPKRWWFIMPIVFITYSLAYLDRANFSFASAAGINDDLGITKGMSSLLGALFFLGYFFFQIPGAMYAERRSVKKLIFWCLILWGGCASLTGVVSNIPMLAAIRFVLGVVEAAVMPAMLIYISNWFTKSERSRANTFLILGNPVTVLWMSVVSGYLINAFGWREMFIFEGIPAVIWAVAWWFLVQDKPAQAKWMSDEEKSALQAQLQKEQESIKAVRNYGEAFRNRNVIILCMQYFAWSIGVYGFVLWLPSILRNGTQMGMVEAGWLSAVPYLVATVAMVVVSWASDKTQNRKLFVWPLLLIGALAFLGSYLVGSSNFWLSYTLLVIAGGAMYAPYGPFFAIIPEMLPRNVSGGAMALINSMGALGSFIGSWIVGYLNGATGSPAASYIFMGAALLVSVWLTLIVKPAENKTSPIHGAKHA
;
A
#
# COMPACT_ATOMS: atom_id res chain seq x y z
N MET A 1 -3.35 11.54 39.47
CA MET A 1 -3.11 10.21 38.88
C MET A 1 -1.94 10.32 37.91
N LYS A 2 -0.76 9.85 38.31
CA LYS A 2 0.46 9.89 37.48
C LYS A 2 0.24 9.01 36.24
N SER A 3 0.44 9.59 35.06
CA SER A 3 0.48 8.90 33.77
C SER A 3 1.31 7.62 33.90
N GLN A 4 0.65 6.46 33.94
CA GLN A 4 1.35 5.18 33.88
C GLN A 4 2.07 5.17 32.54
N THR A 5 3.40 5.23 32.59
CA THR A 5 4.28 5.17 31.42
C THR A 5 4.07 3.84 30.71
N ILE A 6 3.16 3.82 29.73
CA ILE A 6 2.97 2.69 28.81
C ILE A 6 4.11 2.75 27.78
N ALA A 7 5.30 2.42 28.28
CA ALA A 7 6.67 2.53 27.78
C ALA A 7 6.88 3.00 26.31
N PRO A 8 7.61 4.12 26.10
CA PRO A 8 8.25 4.47 24.82
C PRO A 8 9.10 3.35 24.22
N LYS A 9 9.55 2.38 25.04
CA LYS A 9 10.25 1.17 24.60
C LYS A 9 9.46 0.39 23.53
N ARG A 10 8.13 0.30 23.62
CA ARG A 10 7.30 -0.40 22.60
C ARG A 10 7.50 0.18 21.22
N TRP A 11 7.56 1.51 21.11
CA TRP A 11 7.81 2.18 19.85
C TRP A 11 9.16 1.78 19.26
N TRP A 12 10.21 1.74 20.08
CA TRP A 12 11.56 1.38 19.65
C TRP A 12 11.75 -0.09 19.29
N PHE A 13 11.06 -1.01 19.96
CA PHE A 13 11.16 -2.43 19.64
C PHE A 13 10.27 -2.83 18.46
N ILE A 14 9.04 -2.33 18.41
CA ILE A 14 8.00 -2.86 17.53
C ILE A 14 7.97 -2.14 16.19
N MET A 15 8.08 -0.81 16.17
CA MET A 15 7.92 -0.05 14.94
C MET A 15 9.03 -0.33 13.90
N PRO A 16 10.33 -0.44 14.28
CA PRO A 16 11.35 -0.83 13.31
C PRO A 16 11.09 -2.21 12.72
N ILE A 17 10.65 -3.18 13.53
CA ILE A 17 10.34 -4.54 13.05
C ILE A 17 9.19 -4.50 12.03
N VAL A 18 8.11 -3.79 12.37
CA VAL A 18 6.94 -3.61 11.50
C VAL A 18 7.35 -2.92 10.20
N PHE A 19 8.16 -1.86 10.30
CA PHE A 19 8.60 -1.09 9.15
C PHE A 19 9.51 -1.86 8.22
N ILE A 20 10.50 -2.60 8.75
CA ILE A 20 11.39 -3.45 7.94
C ILE A 20 10.55 -4.53 7.25
N THR A 21 9.65 -5.20 7.98
CA THR A 21 8.82 -6.27 7.41
C THR A 21 7.91 -5.77 6.30
N TYR A 22 7.25 -4.63 6.51
CA TYR A 22 6.38 -4.04 5.51
C TYR A 22 7.17 -3.46 4.33
N SER A 23 8.36 -2.91 4.59
CA SER A 23 9.27 -2.46 3.54
C SER A 23 9.70 -3.63 2.64
N LEU A 24 10.11 -4.75 3.22
CA LEU A 24 10.47 -5.95 2.46
C LEU A 24 9.33 -6.42 1.57
N ALA A 25 8.08 -6.38 2.04
CA ALA A 25 6.92 -6.75 1.22
C ALA A 25 6.77 -5.89 -0.05
N TYR A 26 7.14 -4.60 -0.01
CA TYR A 26 7.01 -3.70 -1.17
C TYR A 26 8.17 -3.80 -2.17
N LEU A 27 9.24 -4.56 -1.86
CA LEU A 27 10.41 -4.66 -2.72
C LEU A 27 10.07 -5.23 -4.10
N ASP A 28 9.41 -6.38 -4.19
CA ASP A 28 9.15 -7.05 -5.48
C ASP A 28 8.34 -6.16 -6.46
N ARG A 29 7.45 -5.32 -5.94
CA ARG A 29 6.65 -4.39 -6.76
C ARG A 29 7.52 -3.37 -7.49
N ALA A 30 8.52 -2.83 -6.80
CA ALA A 30 9.51 -1.96 -7.41
C ALA A 30 10.36 -2.75 -8.41
N ASN A 31 10.87 -3.91 -7.98
CA ASN A 31 11.86 -4.67 -8.73
C ASN A 31 11.32 -5.17 -10.07
N PHE A 32 10.05 -5.60 -10.12
CA PHE A 32 9.41 -5.98 -11.38
C PHE A 32 9.30 -4.83 -12.38
N SER A 33 9.00 -3.61 -11.92
CA SER A 33 8.95 -2.43 -12.79
C SER A 33 10.32 -2.11 -13.39
N PHE A 34 11.39 -2.24 -12.59
CA PHE A 34 12.77 -2.05 -13.03
C PHE A 34 13.26 -3.17 -13.96
N ALA A 35 12.95 -4.43 -13.66
CA ALA A 35 13.26 -5.56 -14.53
C ALA A 35 12.53 -5.47 -15.89
N SER A 36 11.27 -5.01 -15.87
CA SER A 36 10.50 -4.71 -17.08
C SER A 36 11.17 -3.61 -17.91
N ALA A 37 11.65 -2.55 -17.26
CA ALA A 37 12.42 -1.49 -17.92
C ALA A 37 13.81 -1.97 -18.40
N ALA A 38 14.38 -3.02 -17.79
CA ALA A 38 15.72 -3.54 -18.09
C ALA A 38 15.75 -4.65 -19.16
N GLY A 39 14.62 -5.16 -19.61
CA GLY A 39 14.56 -6.10 -20.75
C GLY A 39 14.13 -7.53 -20.43
N ILE A 40 13.51 -7.81 -19.28
CA ILE A 40 12.94 -9.15 -18.98
C ILE A 40 12.01 -9.66 -20.10
N ASN A 41 11.35 -8.73 -20.80
CA ASN A 41 10.42 -9.08 -21.88
C ASN A 41 11.15 -9.61 -23.11
N ASP A 42 12.30 -9.05 -23.43
CA ASP A 42 13.10 -9.44 -24.59
C ASP A 42 13.77 -10.80 -24.33
N ASP A 43 14.33 -10.98 -23.13
CA ASP A 43 15.00 -12.23 -22.71
C ASP A 43 14.07 -13.46 -22.69
N LEU A 44 12.79 -13.26 -22.35
CA LEU A 44 11.80 -14.34 -22.23
C LEU A 44 10.83 -14.43 -23.40
N GLY A 45 10.98 -13.58 -24.43
CA GLY A 45 10.06 -13.52 -25.57
C GLY A 45 8.63 -13.14 -25.18
N ILE A 46 8.47 -12.31 -24.14
CA ILE A 46 7.17 -11.89 -23.61
C ILE A 46 6.59 -10.80 -24.50
N THR A 47 5.40 -11.02 -25.03
CA THR A 47 4.65 -9.99 -25.75
C THR A 47 4.22 -8.86 -24.81
N LYS A 48 4.07 -7.63 -25.34
CA LYS A 48 3.68 -6.44 -24.54
C LYS A 48 2.42 -6.68 -23.68
N GLY A 49 1.39 -7.31 -24.25
CA GLY A 49 0.16 -7.64 -23.52
C GLY A 49 0.38 -8.67 -22.40
N MET A 50 1.22 -9.68 -22.65
CA MET A 50 1.57 -10.70 -21.65
C MET A 50 2.40 -10.10 -20.51
N SER A 51 3.35 -9.20 -20.79
CA SER A 51 4.17 -8.53 -19.77
C SER A 51 3.32 -7.84 -18.71
N SER A 52 2.29 -7.12 -19.15
CA SER A 52 1.39 -6.43 -18.23
C SER A 52 0.41 -7.35 -17.52
N LEU A 53 -0.01 -8.46 -18.14
CA LEU A 53 -0.76 -9.50 -17.44
C LEU A 53 0.10 -10.12 -16.33
N LEU A 54 1.37 -10.43 -16.60
CA LEU A 54 2.31 -10.99 -15.61
C LEU A 54 2.51 -10.06 -14.41
N GLY A 55 2.67 -8.75 -14.66
CA GLY A 55 2.70 -7.75 -13.59
C GLY A 55 1.39 -7.64 -12.82
N ALA A 56 0.26 -7.80 -13.51
CA ALA A 56 -1.06 -7.75 -12.89
C ALA A 56 -1.37 -8.97 -12.01
N LEU A 57 -0.93 -10.18 -12.38
CA LEU A 57 -1.24 -11.45 -11.67
C LEU A 57 -0.93 -11.39 -10.16
N PHE A 58 0.09 -10.63 -9.78
CA PHE A 58 0.39 -10.33 -8.39
C PHE A 58 -0.83 -9.75 -7.64
N PHE A 59 -1.48 -8.73 -8.19
CA PHE A 59 -2.65 -8.11 -7.57
C PHE A 59 -3.87 -9.03 -7.54
N LEU A 60 -3.97 -9.97 -8.48
CA LEU A 60 -5.05 -10.97 -8.48
C LEU A 60 -4.91 -11.93 -7.31
N GLY A 61 -3.70 -12.45 -7.06
CA GLY A 61 -3.40 -13.26 -5.86
C GLY A 61 -3.66 -12.47 -4.58
N TYR A 62 -3.24 -11.20 -4.56
CA TYR A 62 -3.46 -10.29 -3.44
C TYR A 62 -4.95 -10.11 -3.12
N PHE A 63 -5.77 -9.86 -4.13
CA PHE A 63 -7.22 -9.67 -4.00
C PHE A 63 -7.92 -10.87 -3.33
N PHE A 64 -7.67 -12.09 -3.81
CA PHE A 64 -8.36 -13.27 -3.30
C PHE A 64 -7.95 -13.67 -1.88
N PHE A 65 -6.68 -13.43 -1.51
CA PHE A 65 -6.11 -13.95 -0.26
C PHE A 65 -5.96 -12.92 0.85
N GLN A 66 -6.28 -11.65 0.59
CA GLN A 66 -6.21 -10.62 1.63
C GLN A 66 -7.17 -10.89 2.79
N ILE A 67 -8.44 -11.21 2.50
CA ILE A 67 -9.45 -11.51 3.52
C ILE A 67 -9.13 -12.82 4.28
N PRO A 68 -8.85 -13.95 3.60
CA PRO A 68 -8.39 -15.17 4.27
C PRO A 68 -7.15 -14.97 5.16
N GLY A 69 -6.16 -14.22 4.67
CA GLY A 69 -4.94 -13.90 5.41
C GLY A 69 -5.23 -13.11 6.69
N ALA A 70 -6.11 -12.11 6.61
CA ALA A 70 -6.57 -11.35 7.77
C ALA A 70 -7.26 -12.25 8.81
N MET A 71 -8.16 -13.14 8.37
CA MET A 71 -8.86 -14.07 9.26
C MET A 71 -7.91 -15.04 9.97
N TYR A 72 -6.88 -15.53 9.26
CA TYR A 72 -5.86 -16.39 9.88
C TYR A 72 -5.05 -15.62 10.93
N ALA A 73 -4.60 -14.40 10.60
CA ALA A 73 -3.84 -13.55 11.50
C ALA A 73 -4.62 -13.22 12.79
N GLU A 74 -5.91 -12.95 12.68
CA GLU A 74 -6.79 -12.63 13.81
C GLU A 74 -7.01 -13.86 14.72
N ARG A 75 -7.24 -15.03 14.14
CA ARG A 75 -7.65 -16.23 14.90
C ARG A 75 -6.50 -17.06 15.43
N ARG A 76 -5.31 -17.00 14.81
CA ARG A 76 -4.19 -17.89 15.14
C ARG A 76 -2.96 -17.15 15.64
N SER A 77 -2.18 -16.57 14.74
CA SER A 77 -0.89 -15.96 15.06
C SER A 77 -0.41 -15.11 13.90
N VAL A 78 -0.07 -13.85 14.18
CA VAL A 78 0.59 -12.97 13.23
C VAL A 78 2.04 -13.43 13.05
N LYS A 79 2.72 -13.77 14.14
CA LYS A 79 4.11 -14.22 14.14
C LYS A 79 4.33 -15.37 13.16
N LYS A 80 3.52 -16.44 13.25
CA LYS A 80 3.66 -17.63 12.39
C LYS A 80 3.31 -17.33 10.93
N LEU A 81 2.26 -16.53 10.69
CA LEU A 81 1.85 -16.18 9.33
C LEU A 81 2.96 -15.42 8.61
N ILE A 82 3.44 -14.34 9.22
CA ILE A 82 4.47 -13.48 8.63
C ILE A 82 5.80 -14.21 8.46
N PHE A 83 6.17 -15.08 9.39
CA PHE A 83 7.36 -15.92 9.25
C PHE A 83 7.34 -16.72 7.95
N TRP A 84 6.25 -17.47 7.70
CA TRP A 84 6.10 -18.24 6.47
C TRP A 84 5.96 -17.34 5.24
N CYS A 85 5.29 -16.20 5.37
CA CYS A 85 5.21 -15.22 4.29
C CYS A 85 6.60 -14.73 3.88
N LEU A 86 7.48 -14.38 4.82
CA LEU A 86 8.84 -13.90 4.52
C LEU A 86 9.70 -14.97 3.83
N ILE A 87 9.60 -16.23 4.26
CA ILE A 87 10.30 -17.36 3.61
C ILE A 87 9.78 -17.58 2.18
N LEU A 88 8.46 -17.69 2.01
CA LEU A 88 7.85 -17.92 0.70
C LEU A 88 8.08 -16.74 -0.24
N TRP A 89 8.02 -15.52 0.28
CA TRP A 89 8.28 -14.30 -0.46
C TRP A 89 9.73 -14.25 -0.95
N GLY A 90 10.71 -14.43 -0.04
CA GLY A 90 12.13 -14.42 -0.42
C GLY A 90 12.47 -15.54 -1.39
N GLY A 91 11.90 -16.72 -1.19
CA GLY A 91 12.03 -17.85 -2.11
C GLY A 91 11.45 -17.55 -3.50
N CYS A 92 10.23 -17.01 -3.59
CA CYS A 92 9.60 -16.68 -4.86
C CYS A 92 10.30 -15.51 -5.58
N ALA A 93 10.79 -14.52 -4.84
CA ALA A 93 11.60 -13.43 -5.37
C ALA A 93 12.88 -13.99 -6.01
N SER A 94 13.66 -14.80 -5.29
CA SER A 94 14.86 -15.43 -5.84
C SER A 94 14.57 -16.38 -7.01
N LEU A 95 13.44 -17.11 -6.96
CA LEU A 95 12.99 -17.97 -8.06
C LEU A 95 12.66 -17.18 -9.34
N THR A 96 12.28 -15.89 -9.23
CA THR A 96 12.09 -15.04 -10.41
C THR A 96 13.41 -14.88 -11.16
N GLY A 97 14.54 -14.72 -10.46
CA GLY A 97 15.84 -14.54 -11.10
C GLY A 97 16.26 -15.71 -11.98
N VAL A 98 15.83 -16.93 -11.65
CA VAL A 98 16.15 -18.16 -12.40
C VAL A 98 15.07 -18.57 -13.39
N VAL A 99 14.05 -17.73 -13.61
CA VAL A 99 12.92 -18.08 -14.48
C VAL A 99 13.33 -18.17 -15.94
N SER A 100 12.89 -19.22 -16.64
CA SER A 100 13.22 -19.47 -18.05
C SER A 100 12.02 -19.43 -18.99
N ASN A 101 10.79 -19.37 -18.46
CA ASN A 101 9.58 -19.42 -19.28
C ASN A 101 8.42 -18.61 -18.65
N ILE A 102 7.48 -18.22 -19.51
CA ILE A 102 6.32 -17.39 -19.16
C ILE A 102 5.41 -18.06 -18.12
N PRO A 103 5.03 -19.35 -18.23
CA PRO A 103 4.17 -19.99 -17.23
C PRO A 103 4.77 -20.00 -15.82
N MET A 104 6.08 -20.26 -15.70
CA MET A 104 6.76 -20.22 -14.41
C MET A 104 6.75 -18.81 -13.81
N LEU A 105 6.99 -17.77 -14.64
CA LEU A 105 6.89 -16.38 -14.19
C LEU A 105 5.47 -16.06 -13.74
N ALA A 106 4.44 -16.45 -14.50
CA ALA A 106 3.04 -16.24 -14.15
C ALA A 106 2.68 -16.88 -12.79
N ALA A 107 3.09 -18.12 -12.56
CA ALA A 107 2.85 -18.83 -11.31
C ALA A 107 3.54 -18.13 -10.13
N ILE A 108 4.82 -17.74 -10.29
CA ILE A 108 5.57 -17.03 -9.26
C ILE A 108 4.89 -15.69 -8.92
N ARG A 109 4.46 -14.91 -9.93
CA ARG A 109 3.78 -13.62 -9.73
C ARG A 109 2.49 -13.78 -8.95
N PHE A 110 1.67 -14.77 -9.31
CA PHE A 110 0.43 -15.04 -8.59
C PHE A 110 0.70 -15.46 -7.14
N VAL A 111 1.65 -16.38 -6.91
CA VAL A 111 2.00 -16.86 -5.57
C VAL A 111 2.58 -15.73 -4.70
N LEU A 112 3.43 -14.85 -5.25
CA LEU A 112 3.89 -13.65 -4.55
C LEU A 112 2.71 -12.78 -4.09
N GLY A 113 1.72 -12.59 -4.96
CA GLY A 113 0.47 -11.93 -4.64
C GLY A 113 -0.26 -12.54 -3.44
N VAL A 114 -0.43 -13.87 -3.47
CA VAL A 114 -1.06 -14.64 -2.39
C VAL A 114 -0.32 -14.48 -1.06
N VAL A 115 1.01 -14.59 -1.10
CA VAL A 115 1.88 -14.51 0.07
C VAL A 115 1.85 -13.11 0.70
N GLU A 116 1.90 -12.07 -0.13
CA GLU A 116 1.95 -10.67 0.32
C GLU A 116 0.59 -10.15 0.80
N ALA A 117 -0.52 -10.72 0.30
CA ALA A 117 -1.89 -10.36 0.66
C ALA A 117 -2.14 -10.29 2.17
N ALA A 118 -1.49 -11.20 2.91
CA ALA A 118 -1.64 -11.35 4.34
C ALA A 118 -0.83 -10.33 5.16
N VAL A 119 0.21 -9.71 4.58
CA VAL A 119 1.19 -8.92 5.34
C VAL A 119 0.57 -7.66 5.93
N MET A 120 -0.10 -6.85 5.12
CA MET A 120 -0.74 -5.61 5.58
C MET A 120 -1.77 -5.85 6.69
N PRO A 121 -2.80 -6.71 6.52
CA PRO A 121 -3.78 -6.95 7.58
C PRO A 121 -3.14 -7.55 8.83
N ALA A 122 -2.18 -8.46 8.69
CA ALA A 122 -1.48 -9.04 9.83
C ALA A 122 -0.66 -7.98 10.60
N MET A 123 0.02 -7.05 9.93
CA MET A 123 0.73 -5.95 10.59
C MET A 123 -0.23 -5.02 11.35
N LEU A 124 -1.40 -4.72 10.80
CA LEU A 124 -2.41 -3.92 11.50
C LEU A 124 -2.93 -4.63 12.76
N ILE A 125 -3.17 -5.94 12.68
CA ILE A 125 -3.56 -6.76 13.85
C ILE A 125 -2.42 -6.78 14.88
N TYR A 126 -1.18 -6.94 14.42
CA TYR A 126 -0.01 -6.91 15.30
C TYR A 126 0.10 -5.58 16.04
N ILE A 127 0.03 -4.44 15.33
CA ILE A 127 0.00 -3.12 15.96
C ILE A 127 -1.15 -3.03 16.98
N SER A 128 -2.32 -3.56 16.66
CA SER A 128 -3.48 -3.52 17.57
C SER A 128 -3.28 -4.30 18.88
N ASN A 129 -2.46 -5.35 18.86
CA ASN A 129 -2.12 -6.15 20.06
C ASN A 129 -1.12 -5.45 20.97
N TRP A 130 -0.39 -4.46 20.46
CA TRP A 130 0.73 -3.84 21.15
C TRP A 130 0.54 -2.36 21.45
N PHE A 131 -0.34 -1.67 20.73
CA PHE A 131 -0.59 -0.24 20.86
C PHE A 131 -2.05 0.05 21.20
N THR A 132 -2.22 1.00 22.12
CA THR A 132 -3.54 1.49 22.56
C THR A 132 -4.22 2.28 21.44
N LYS A 133 -5.53 2.51 21.54
CA LYS A 133 -6.29 3.23 20.51
C LYS A 133 -5.74 4.63 20.22
N SER A 134 -5.24 5.35 21.22
CA SER A 134 -4.65 6.69 21.05
C SER A 134 -3.32 6.66 20.29
N GLU A 135 -2.58 5.55 20.37
CA GLU A 135 -1.28 5.37 19.71
C GLU A 135 -1.43 4.77 18.31
N ARG A 136 -2.47 3.94 18.11
CA ARG A 136 -2.66 3.12 16.90
C ARG A 136 -2.70 3.92 15.61
N SER A 137 -3.33 5.10 15.61
CA SER A 137 -3.38 5.96 14.41
C SER A 137 -1.97 6.31 13.93
N ARG A 138 -1.09 6.75 14.84
CA ARG A 138 0.30 7.09 14.53
C ARG A 138 1.11 5.88 14.08
N ALA A 139 0.94 4.73 14.74
CA ALA A 139 1.62 3.50 14.36
C ALA A 139 1.19 3.02 12.96
N ASN A 140 -0.11 3.12 12.63
CA ASN A 140 -0.63 2.79 11.30
C ASN A 140 -0.08 3.74 10.23
N THR A 141 0.01 5.05 10.50
CA THR A 141 0.62 6.00 9.57
C THR A 141 2.07 5.63 9.28
N PHE A 142 2.85 5.26 10.31
CA PHE A 142 4.23 4.83 10.13
C PHE A 142 4.36 3.53 9.30
N LEU A 143 3.46 2.57 9.50
CA LEU A 143 3.37 1.37 8.67
C LEU A 143 3.15 1.76 7.20
N ILE A 144 2.14 2.59 6.91
CA ILE A 144 1.78 2.95 5.53
C ILE A 144 2.90 3.74 4.85
N LEU A 145 3.64 4.58 5.58
CA LEU A 145 4.81 5.29 5.06
C LEU A 145 5.91 4.34 4.56
N GLY A 146 5.94 3.09 5.05
CA GLY A 146 6.85 2.08 4.54
C GLY A 146 6.75 1.85 3.03
N ASN A 147 5.58 2.04 2.42
CA ASN A 147 5.42 1.89 0.97
C ASN A 147 6.26 2.93 0.18
N PRO A 148 5.95 4.25 0.21
CA PRO A 148 6.71 5.22 -0.58
C PRO A 148 8.18 5.31 -0.15
N VAL A 149 8.50 5.11 1.14
CA VAL A 149 9.90 5.09 1.59
C VAL A 149 10.65 3.91 0.99
N THR A 150 10.04 2.73 0.92
CA THR A 150 10.69 1.55 0.31
C THR A 150 10.98 1.78 -1.15
N VAL A 151 9.97 2.21 -1.90
CA VAL A 151 10.15 2.40 -3.35
C VAL A 151 11.17 3.50 -3.63
N LEU A 152 11.27 4.53 -2.77
CA LEU A 152 12.29 5.56 -2.86
C LEU A 152 13.72 5.01 -2.87
N TRP A 153 14.12 4.25 -1.84
CA TRP A 153 15.51 3.78 -1.75
C TRP A 153 15.74 2.56 -2.64
N MET A 154 14.72 1.71 -2.82
CA MET A 154 14.81 0.54 -3.68
C MET A 154 14.97 0.93 -5.15
N SER A 155 14.31 1.99 -5.62
CA SER A 155 14.50 2.49 -7.00
C SER A 155 15.98 2.76 -7.32
N VAL A 156 16.72 3.33 -6.37
CA VAL A 156 18.15 3.59 -6.51
C VAL A 156 18.94 2.27 -6.47
N VAL A 157 18.68 1.41 -5.48
CA VAL A 157 19.37 0.13 -5.32
C VAL A 157 19.17 -0.78 -6.53
N SER A 158 17.94 -0.98 -6.99
CA SER A 158 17.62 -1.78 -8.18
C SER A 158 18.31 -1.24 -9.44
N GLY A 159 18.40 0.08 -9.60
CA GLY A 159 19.13 0.71 -10.70
C GLY A 159 20.62 0.32 -10.74
N TYR A 160 21.29 0.34 -9.58
CA TYR A 160 22.69 -0.10 -9.45
C TYR A 160 22.85 -1.61 -9.61
N LEU A 161 21.97 -2.42 -9.00
CA LEU A 161 22.03 -3.88 -9.11
C LEU A 161 21.87 -4.34 -10.55
N ILE A 162 20.90 -3.79 -11.29
CA ILE A 162 20.69 -4.11 -12.70
C ILE A 162 21.91 -3.70 -13.53
N ASN A 163 22.45 -2.51 -13.29
CA ASN A 163 23.61 -2.03 -14.04
C ASN A 163 24.87 -2.90 -13.82
N ALA A 164 25.06 -3.41 -12.59
CA ALA A 164 26.24 -4.19 -12.23
C ALA A 164 26.12 -5.68 -12.56
N PHE A 165 24.93 -6.27 -12.37
CA PHE A 165 24.75 -7.72 -12.41
C PHE A 165 23.66 -8.19 -13.37
N GLY A 166 22.69 -7.33 -13.71
CA GLY A 166 21.52 -7.70 -14.49
C GLY A 166 20.27 -7.91 -13.63
N TRP A 167 19.13 -8.09 -14.30
CA TRP A 167 17.82 -8.18 -13.64
C TRP A 167 17.62 -9.52 -12.90
N ARG A 168 18.29 -10.59 -13.33
CA ARG A 168 18.15 -11.92 -12.72
C ARG A 168 18.76 -11.95 -11.33
N GLU A 169 19.98 -11.46 -11.25
CA GLU A 169 20.80 -11.35 -10.06
C GLU A 169 20.18 -10.36 -9.08
N MET A 170 19.62 -9.24 -9.57
CA MET A 170 18.84 -8.31 -8.75
C MET A 170 17.74 -9.04 -7.95
N PHE A 171 16.88 -9.83 -8.61
CA PHE A 171 15.84 -10.59 -7.91
C PHE A 171 16.39 -11.60 -6.89
N ILE A 172 17.52 -12.24 -7.19
CA ILE A 172 18.18 -13.18 -6.28
C ILE A 172 18.71 -12.44 -5.04
N PHE A 173 19.43 -11.34 -5.25
CA PHE A 173 20.00 -10.55 -4.16
C PHE A 173 18.94 -9.92 -3.27
N GLU A 174 17.80 -9.51 -3.82
CA GLU A 174 16.71 -8.89 -3.06
C GLU A 174 15.84 -9.90 -2.29
N GLY A 175 15.77 -11.16 -2.76
CA GLY A 175 15.07 -12.23 -2.04
C GLY A 175 15.79 -12.67 -0.75
N ILE A 176 17.12 -12.62 -0.73
CA ILE A 176 17.97 -13.06 0.40
C ILE A 176 17.67 -12.29 1.70
N PRO A 177 17.63 -10.93 1.72
CA PRO A 177 17.32 -10.15 2.91
C PRO A 177 16.04 -10.57 3.63
N ALA A 178 14.98 -10.97 2.91
CA ALA A 178 13.75 -11.40 3.57
C ALA A 178 13.83 -12.78 4.20
N VAL A 179 14.58 -13.70 3.61
CA VAL A 179 14.82 -15.01 4.25
C VAL A 179 15.62 -14.82 5.53
N ILE A 180 16.66 -13.97 5.50
CA ILE A 180 17.42 -13.59 6.70
C ILE A 180 16.51 -12.91 7.73
N TRP A 181 15.66 -11.99 7.28
CA TRP A 181 14.71 -11.29 8.13
C TRP A 181 13.66 -12.24 8.73
N ALA A 182 13.26 -13.30 8.03
CA ALA A 182 12.35 -14.32 8.58
C ALA A 182 12.95 -14.99 9.83
N VAL A 183 14.25 -15.29 9.80
CA VAL A 183 14.98 -15.84 10.96
C VAL A 183 14.97 -14.83 12.11
N ALA A 184 15.33 -13.57 11.84
CA ALA A 184 15.29 -12.51 12.85
C ALA A 184 13.87 -12.32 13.42
N TRP A 185 12.85 -12.28 12.56
CA TRP A 185 11.44 -12.16 12.90
C TRP A 185 10.99 -13.25 13.88
N TRP A 186 11.40 -14.50 13.64
CA TRP A 186 11.05 -15.62 14.50
C TRP A 186 11.51 -15.43 15.96
N PHE A 187 12.67 -14.81 16.15
CA PHE A 187 13.23 -14.56 17.49
C PHE A 187 12.75 -13.25 18.11
N LEU A 188 12.58 -12.21 17.31
CA LEU A 188 12.26 -10.86 17.78
C LEU A 188 10.77 -10.66 18.08
N VAL A 189 9.88 -11.29 17.31
CA VAL A 189 8.44 -11.03 17.37
C VAL A 189 7.73 -11.94 18.37
N GLN A 190 6.76 -11.37 19.08
CA GLN A 190 5.82 -12.10 19.94
C GLN A 190 4.40 -11.60 19.67
N ASP A 191 3.41 -12.49 19.61
CA ASP A 191 2.05 -12.10 19.23
C ASP A 191 1.36 -11.22 20.28
N LYS A 192 1.73 -11.38 21.56
CA LYS A 192 1.07 -10.74 22.71
C LYS A 192 2.08 -10.11 23.68
N PRO A 193 1.73 -9.00 24.35
CA PRO A 193 2.56 -8.38 25.38
C PRO A 193 2.99 -9.33 26.51
N ALA A 194 2.12 -10.27 26.91
CA ALA A 194 2.43 -11.25 27.95
C ALA A 194 3.65 -12.14 27.63
N GLN A 195 3.99 -12.29 26.34
CA GLN A 195 5.12 -13.09 25.87
C GLN A 195 6.42 -12.27 25.77
N ALA A 196 6.36 -10.96 26.00
CA ALA A 196 7.51 -10.06 25.86
C ALA A 196 8.57 -10.36 26.93
N LYS A 197 9.80 -10.64 26.53
CA LYS A 197 10.92 -10.84 27.48
C LYS A 197 11.56 -9.53 27.97
N TRP A 198 11.34 -8.44 27.25
CA TRP A 198 11.98 -7.14 27.48
C TRP A 198 11.12 -6.16 28.30
N MET A 199 9.90 -6.56 28.68
CA MET A 199 8.99 -5.78 29.55
C MET A 199 8.97 -6.39 30.96
N SER A 200 8.79 -5.54 31.98
CA SER A 200 8.50 -6.02 33.34
C SER A 200 7.09 -6.60 33.43
N ASP A 201 6.80 -7.43 34.43
CA ASP A 201 5.49 -8.05 34.58
C ASP A 201 4.40 -7.03 34.95
N GLU A 202 4.76 -5.94 35.63
CA GLU A 202 3.88 -4.80 35.89
C GLU A 202 3.52 -4.06 34.60
N GLU A 203 4.51 -3.81 33.73
CA GLU A 203 4.30 -3.16 32.42
C GLU A 203 3.38 -4.00 31.52
N LYS A 204 3.59 -5.33 31.50
CA LYS A 204 2.75 -6.27 30.75
C LYS A 204 1.31 -6.24 31.25
N SER A 205 1.13 -6.33 32.56
CA SER A 205 -0.19 -6.37 33.19
C SER A 205 -0.94 -5.07 32.99
N ALA A 206 -0.28 -3.92 33.13
CA ALA A 206 -0.87 -2.61 32.90
C ALA A 206 -1.32 -2.43 31.44
N LEU A 207 -0.48 -2.81 30.48
CA LEU A 207 -0.85 -2.74 29.06
C LEU A 207 -2.00 -3.68 28.73
N GLN A 208 -1.96 -4.92 29.21
CA GLN A 208 -3.00 -5.90 28.95
C GLN A 208 -4.35 -5.45 29.53
N ALA A 209 -4.36 -4.91 30.76
CA ALA A 209 -5.56 -4.35 31.36
C ALA A 209 -6.14 -3.19 30.53
N GLN A 210 -5.28 -2.31 30.01
CA GLN A 210 -5.73 -1.19 29.18
C GLN A 210 -6.29 -1.65 27.83
N LEU A 211 -5.62 -2.60 27.15
CA LEU A 211 -6.12 -3.16 25.89
C LEU A 211 -7.44 -3.92 26.10
N GLN A 212 -7.58 -4.66 27.20
CA GLN A 212 -8.81 -5.37 27.52
C GLN A 212 -9.97 -4.40 27.83
N LYS A 213 -9.70 -3.33 28.57
CA LYS A 213 -10.68 -2.25 28.82
C LYS A 213 -11.14 -1.58 27.53
N GLU A 214 -10.25 -1.38 26.56
CA GLU A 214 -10.63 -0.88 25.23
C GLU A 214 -11.53 -1.88 24.50
N GLN A 215 -11.26 -3.18 24.64
CA GLN A 215 -12.03 -4.25 23.99
C GLN A 215 -13.44 -4.44 24.58
N GLU A 216 -13.62 -4.25 25.89
CA GLU A 216 -14.93 -4.32 26.56
C GLU A 216 -15.93 -3.28 26.02
N SER A 217 -15.43 -2.16 25.52
CA SER A 217 -16.25 -1.13 24.87
C SER A 217 -16.69 -1.47 23.44
N ILE A 218 -16.14 -2.55 22.85
CA ILE A 218 -16.39 -2.96 21.47
C ILE A 218 -17.42 -4.10 21.46
N LYS A 219 -18.66 -3.79 21.05
CA LYS A 219 -19.69 -4.82 20.84
C LYS A 219 -19.28 -5.78 19.71
N ALA A 220 -19.41 -7.07 19.95
CA ALA A 220 -19.17 -8.12 18.96
C ALA A 220 -20.04 -7.94 17.70
N VAL A 221 -19.45 -8.14 16.53
CA VAL A 221 -20.13 -8.00 15.24
C VAL A 221 -20.88 -9.28 14.94
N ARG A 222 -22.19 -9.18 14.72
CA ARG A 222 -23.00 -10.29 14.20
C ARG A 222 -23.31 -10.18 12.72
N ASN A 223 -23.12 -9.03 12.06
CA ASN A 223 -23.61 -8.83 10.69
C ASN A 223 -22.65 -8.02 9.77
N TYR A 224 -21.65 -8.68 9.19
CA TYR A 224 -20.76 -8.06 8.18
C TYR A 224 -21.49 -7.71 6.87
N GLY A 225 -22.57 -8.43 6.56
CA GLY A 225 -23.32 -8.26 5.30
C GLY A 225 -23.98 -6.89 5.14
N GLU A 226 -24.44 -6.27 6.23
CA GLU A 226 -25.04 -4.93 6.19
C GLU A 226 -24.00 -3.84 5.87
N ALA A 227 -22.78 -3.99 6.39
CA ALA A 227 -21.70 -3.04 6.14
C ALA A 227 -21.25 -3.07 4.67
N PHE A 228 -21.18 -4.26 4.07
CA PHE A 228 -20.82 -4.43 2.67
C PHE A 228 -21.88 -3.91 1.70
N ARG A 229 -23.14 -3.82 2.13
CA ARG A 229 -24.25 -3.24 1.36
C ARG A 229 -24.45 -1.74 1.59
N ASN A 230 -23.68 -1.14 2.49
CA ASN A 230 -23.78 0.29 2.74
C ASN A 230 -23.34 1.08 1.51
N ARG A 231 -24.20 2.01 1.05
CA ARG A 231 -23.94 2.85 -0.13
C ARG A 231 -22.57 3.54 -0.09
N ASN A 232 -22.17 4.07 1.06
CA ASN A 232 -20.89 4.77 1.18
C ASN A 232 -19.70 3.81 1.12
N VAL A 233 -19.84 2.58 1.64
CA VAL A 233 -18.79 1.54 1.51
C VAL A 233 -18.59 1.15 0.05
N ILE A 234 -19.69 0.95 -0.68
CA ILE A 234 -19.63 0.63 -2.12
C ILE A 234 -18.98 1.78 -2.91
N ILE A 235 -19.36 3.03 -2.63
CA ILE A 235 -18.74 4.20 -3.28
C ILE A 235 -17.25 4.28 -2.95
N LEU A 236 -16.84 4.07 -1.69
CA LEU A 236 -15.43 4.07 -1.30
C LEU A 236 -14.65 2.90 -1.93
N CYS A 237 -15.27 1.73 -2.10
CA CYS A 237 -14.69 0.61 -2.85
C CYS A 237 -14.42 1.00 -4.30
N MET A 238 -15.43 1.57 -4.99
CA MET A 238 -15.29 2.01 -6.38
C MET A 238 -14.29 3.16 -6.52
N GLN A 239 -14.24 4.07 -5.53
CA GLN A 239 -13.29 5.16 -5.48
C GLN A 239 -11.87 4.63 -5.38
N TYR A 240 -11.63 3.70 -4.45
CA TYR A 240 -10.29 3.16 -4.22
C TYR A 240 -9.85 2.27 -5.38
N PHE A 241 -10.78 1.53 -5.99
CA PHE A 241 -10.57 0.80 -7.24
C PHE A 241 -10.09 1.74 -8.36
N ALA A 242 -10.82 2.83 -8.62
CA ALA A 242 -10.48 3.78 -9.68
C ALA A 242 -9.17 4.54 -9.39
N TRP A 243 -8.93 4.90 -8.14
CA TRP A 243 -7.65 5.47 -7.70
C TRP A 243 -6.48 4.50 -7.93
N SER A 244 -6.66 3.23 -7.55
CA SER A 244 -5.62 2.20 -7.68
C SER A 244 -5.22 1.94 -9.13
N ILE A 245 -6.16 2.04 -10.08
CA ILE A 245 -5.85 2.00 -11.53
C ILE A 245 -4.80 3.05 -11.89
N GLY A 246 -5.02 4.30 -11.46
CA GLY A 246 -4.10 5.40 -11.78
C GLY A 246 -2.75 5.28 -11.08
N VAL A 247 -2.73 4.96 -9.77
CA VAL A 247 -1.48 4.91 -8.99
C VAL A 247 -0.57 3.77 -9.41
N TYR A 248 -1.09 2.56 -9.58
CA TYR A 248 -0.24 1.44 -9.97
C TYR A 248 0.20 1.52 -11.43
N GLY A 249 -0.63 2.16 -12.25
CA GLY A 249 -0.26 2.67 -13.57
C GLY A 249 0.94 3.62 -13.56
N PHE A 250 1.02 4.50 -12.57
CA PHE A 250 2.21 5.33 -12.38
C PHE A 250 3.41 4.50 -11.90
N VAL A 251 3.22 3.69 -10.85
CA VAL A 251 4.31 2.95 -10.18
C VAL A 251 5.02 1.96 -11.10
N LEU A 252 4.27 1.13 -11.82
CA LEU A 252 4.88 0.05 -12.62
C LEU A 252 5.55 0.55 -13.91
N TRP A 253 5.15 1.72 -14.42
CA TRP A 253 5.64 2.24 -15.69
C TRP A 253 6.60 3.42 -15.55
N LEU A 254 6.68 4.06 -14.37
CA LEU A 254 7.56 5.22 -14.15
C LEU A 254 9.01 4.98 -14.60
N PRO A 255 9.70 3.88 -14.23
CA PRO A 255 11.08 3.67 -14.67
C PRO A 255 11.21 3.55 -16.19
N SER A 256 10.24 2.89 -16.84
CA SER A 256 10.22 2.74 -18.31
C SER A 256 9.94 4.07 -19.01
N ILE A 257 9.03 4.90 -18.47
CA ILE A 257 8.73 6.25 -18.97
C ILE A 257 10.00 7.11 -18.94
N LEU A 258 10.74 7.08 -17.81
CA LEU A 258 11.96 7.86 -17.64
C LEU A 258 13.07 7.37 -18.59
N ARG A 259 13.28 6.06 -18.68
CA ARG A 259 14.30 5.47 -19.56
C ARG A 259 14.05 5.79 -21.04
N ASN A 260 12.80 5.67 -21.49
CA ASN A 260 12.43 5.94 -22.88
C ASN A 260 12.44 7.44 -23.22
N GLY A 261 12.19 8.32 -22.25
CA GLY A 261 12.14 9.76 -22.46
C GLY A 261 13.48 10.40 -22.79
N THR A 262 14.59 9.83 -22.32
CA THR A 262 15.93 10.43 -22.39
C THR A 262 17.05 9.46 -22.81
N GLN A 263 16.72 8.20 -23.16
CA GLN A 263 17.71 7.14 -23.44
C GLN A 263 18.72 6.96 -22.28
N MET A 264 18.27 7.21 -21.05
CA MET A 264 19.10 7.14 -19.85
C MET A 264 19.42 5.69 -19.45
N GLY A 265 20.51 5.51 -18.70
CA GLY A 265 20.85 4.24 -18.06
C GLY A 265 19.91 3.89 -16.91
N MET A 266 20.06 2.67 -16.38
CA MET A 266 19.22 2.19 -15.28
C MET A 266 19.52 2.89 -13.95
N VAL A 267 20.75 3.37 -13.76
CA VAL A 267 21.14 4.11 -12.55
C VAL A 267 20.44 5.47 -12.50
N GLU A 268 20.45 6.21 -13.61
CA GLU A 268 19.75 7.50 -13.71
C GLU A 268 18.24 7.33 -13.59
N ALA A 269 17.67 6.31 -14.25
CA ALA A 269 16.26 5.97 -14.12
C ALA A 269 15.89 5.65 -12.65
N GLY A 270 16.78 4.99 -11.91
CA GLY A 270 16.62 4.72 -10.47
C GLY A 270 16.57 5.99 -9.62
N TRP A 271 17.52 6.89 -9.81
CA TRP A 271 17.56 8.17 -9.09
C TRP A 271 16.36 9.06 -9.41
N LEU A 272 15.98 9.17 -10.69
CA LEU A 272 14.81 9.97 -11.08
C LEU A 272 13.50 9.34 -10.59
N SER A 273 13.40 8.00 -10.59
CA SER A 273 12.22 7.31 -10.04
C SER A 273 12.06 7.55 -8.54
N ALA A 274 13.15 7.76 -7.79
CA ALA A 274 13.10 7.98 -6.35
C ALA A 274 12.47 9.34 -5.95
N VAL A 275 12.58 10.37 -6.78
CA VAL A 275 12.16 11.75 -6.42
C VAL A 275 10.64 11.88 -6.23
N PRO A 276 9.75 11.36 -7.11
CA PRO A 276 8.31 11.34 -6.85
C PRO A 276 7.95 10.66 -5.53
N TYR A 277 8.65 9.58 -5.15
CA TYR A 277 8.40 8.88 -3.89
C TYR A 277 8.92 9.64 -2.66
N LEU A 278 9.95 10.48 -2.82
CA LEU A 278 10.42 11.40 -1.77
C LEU A 278 9.33 12.43 -1.48
N VAL A 279 8.82 13.06 -2.55
CA VAL A 279 7.72 14.02 -2.45
C VAL A 279 6.47 13.35 -1.88
N ALA A 280 6.14 12.14 -2.32
CA ALA A 280 5.04 11.34 -1.77
C ALA A 280 5.18 11.09 -0.27
N THR A 281 6.37 10.70 0.19
CA THR A 281 6.66 10.46 1.62
C THR A 281 6.41 11.72 2.44
N VAL A 282 7.00 12.85 2.04
CA VAL A 282 6.84 14.13 2.74
C VAL A 282 5.39 14.59 2.70
N ALA A 283 4.77 14.57 1.53
CA ALA A 283 3.39 15.01 1.34
C ALA A 283 2.40 14.17 2.15
N MET A 284 2.59 12.84 2.21
CA MET A 284 1.72 11.96 2.98
C MET A 284 1.76 12.27 4.48
N VAL A 285 2.94 12.59 5.05
CA VAL A 285 3.06 13.02 6.45
C VAL A 285 2.35 14.37 6.67
N VAL A 286 2.67 15.36 5.85
CA VAL A 286 2.14 16.74 5.98
C VAL A 286 0.63 16.76 5.82
N VAL A 287 0.10 16.07 4.80
CA VAL A 287 -1.33 16.02 4.49
C VAL A 287 -2.10 15.23 5.55
N SER A 288 -1.57 14.13 6.06
CA SER A 288 -2.21 13.38 7.15
C SER A 288 -2.31 14.25 8.41
N TRP A 289 -1.22 14.95 8.78
CA TRP A 289 -1.22 15.87 9.91
C TRP A 289 -2.19 17.05 9.73
N ALA A 290 -2.20 17.68 8.55
CA ALA A 290 -3.09 18.79 8.25
C ALA A 290 -4.57 18.37 8.24
N SER A 291 -4.85 17.17 7.72
CA SER A 291 -6.18 16.57 7.75
C SER A 291 -6.64 16.28 9.17
N ASP A 292 -5.76 15.78 10.04
CA ASP A 292 -6.06 15.55 11.45
C ASP A 292 -6.38 16.86 12.19
N LYS A 293 -5.70 17.96 11.86
CA LYS A 293 -5.95 19.26 12.50
C LYS A 293 -7.28 19.89 12.08
N THR A 294 -7.67 19.71 10.82
CA THR A 294 -8.88 20.34 10.24
C THR A 294 -10.13 19.47 10.32
N GLN A 295 -9.98 18.16 10.60
CA GLN A 295 -11.05 17.16 10.65
C GLN A 295 -11.92 17.09 9.38
N ASN A 296 -11.48 17.69 8.26
CA ASN A 296 -12.19 17.67 6.99
C ASN A 296 -11.46 16.74 6.00
N ARG A 297 -11.60 15.44 6.21
CA ARG A 297 -10.85 14.41 5.46
C ARG A 297 -10.97 14.53 3.95
N LYS A 298 -12.18 14.78 3.44
CA LYS A 298 -12.45 14.84 2.00
C LYS A 298 -11.68 15.95 1.30
N LEU A 299 -11.51 17.10 1.95
CA LEU A 299 -10.76 18.23 1.40
C LEU A 299 -9.28 17.89 1.19
N PHE A 300 -8.75 16.88 1.88
CA PHE A 300 -7.39 16.37 1.71
C PHE A 300 -7.32 15.13 0.81
N VAL A 301 -8.42 14.76 0.15
CA VAL A 301 -8.45 13.65 -0.81
C VAL A 301 -8.68 14.17 -2.21
N TRP A 302 -9.86 14.75 -2.48
CA TRP A 302 -10.26 15.06 -3.86
C TRP A 302 -9.36 16.10 -4.56
N PRO A 303 -8.87 17.20 -3.93
CA PRO A 303 -8.06 18.18 -4.66
C PRO A 303 -6.70 17.60 -5.04
N LEU A 304 -6.11 16.80 -4.15
CA LEU A 304 -4.83 16.16 -4.41
C LEU A 304 -4.94 15.12 -5.52
N LEU A 305 -6.00 14.32 -5.53
CA LEU A 305 -6.25 13.41 -6.66
C LEU A 305 -6.51 14.15 -7.98
N LEU A 306 -7.18 15.30 -7.94
CA LEU A 306 -7.38 16.15 -9.11
C LEU A 306 -6.05 16.72 -9.62
N ILE A 307 -5.22 17.27 -8.74
CA ILE A 307 -3.86 17.73 -9.07
C ILE A 307 -3.05 16.58 -9.65
N GLY A 308 -3.11 15.40 -9.04
CA GLY A 308 -2.44 14.21 -9.52
C GLY A 308 -2.87 13.80 -10.93
N ALA A 309 -4.18 13.81 -11.20
CA ALA A 309 -4.73 13.49 -12.52
C ALA A 309 -4.30 14.51 -13.58
N LEU A 310 -4.43 15.81 -13.29
CA LEU A 310 -4.07 16.88 -14.21
C LEU A 310 -2.58 16.92 -14.50
N ALA A 311 -1.74 16.75 -13.47
CA ALA A 311 -0.29 16.70 -13.64
C ALA A 311 0.13 15.46 -14.43
N PHE A 312 -0.48 14.29 -14.16
CA PHE A 312 -0.18 13.06 -14.90
C PHE A 312 -0.55 13.16 -16.38
N LEU A 313 -1.77 13.64 -16.69
CA LEU A 313 -2.19 13.87 -18.08
C LEU A 313 -1.36 14.98 -18.75
N GLY A 314 -1.06 16.06 -18.03
CA GLY A 314 -0.20 17.15 -18.50
C GLY A 314 1.20 16.66 -18.86
N SER A 315 1.78 15.74 -18.08
CA SER A 315 3.11 15.18 -18.36
C SER A 315 3.16 14.48 -19.73
N TYR A 316 2.08 13.81 -20.11
CA TYR A 316 1.93 13.17 -21.40
C TYR A 316 1.73 14.18 -22.54
N LEU A 317 0.90 15.20 -22.32
CA LEU A 317 0.65 16.26 -23.32
C LEU A 317 1.90 17.07 -23.64
N VAL A 318 2.72 17.36 -22.63
CA VAL A 318 4.03 18.01 -22.80
C VAL A 318 4.98 17.12 -23.60
N GLY A 319 4.92 15.81 -23.38
CA GLY A 319 5.73 14.82 -24.08
C GLY A 319 7.22 14.88 -23.74
N SER A 320 8.02 14.10 -24.46
CA SER A 320 9.48 14.02 -24.26
C SER A 320 10.25 15.22 -24.80
N SER A 321 9.64 16.05 -25.65
CA SER A 321 10.25 17.26 -26.21
C SER A 321 10.66 18.27 -25.11
N ASN A 322 9.96 18.27 -23.98
CA ASN A 322 10.30 19.03 -22.79
C ASN A 322 10.39 18.11 -21.57
N PHE A 323 11.34 17.17 -21.61
CA PHE A 323 11.51 16.13 -20.59
C PHE A 323 11.44 16.67 -19.16
N TRP A 324 12.18 17.72 -18.81
CA TRP A 324 12.23 18.25 -17.44
C TRP A 324 10.88 18.80 -16.95
N LEU A 325 10.08 19.39 -17.84
CA LEU A 325 8.74 19.85 -17.51
C LEU A 325 7.79 18.65 -17.32
N SER A 326 7.82 17.68 -18.24
CA SER A 326 7.06 16.43 -18.11
C SER A 326 7.42 15.68 -16.82
N TYR A 327 8.70 15.59 -16.50
CA TYR A 327 9.21 14.97 -15.28
C TYR A 327 8.76 15.71 -14.02
N THR A 328 8.81 17.06 -14.01
CA THR A 328 8.30 17.86 -12.89
C THR A 328 6.81 17.58 -12.63
N LEU A 329 6.02 17.46 -13.71
CA LEU A 329 4.62 17.07 -13.61
C LEU A 329 4.44 15.64 -13.08
N LEU A 330 5.29 14.68 -13.47
CA LEU A 330 5.29 13.33 -12.90
C LEU A 330 5.64 13.32 -11.40
N VAL A 331 6.56 14.17 -10.95
CA VAL A 331 6.90 14.33 -9.53
C VAL A 331 5.70 14.87 -8.74
N ILE A 332 5.03 15.90 -9.26
CA ILE A 332 3.79 16.44 -8.66
C ILE A 332 2.71 15.36 -8.64
N ALA A 333 2.55 14.63 -9.75
CA ALA A 333 1.57 13.57 -9.88
C ALA A 333 1.78 12.46 -8.84
N GLY A 334 3.00 11.93 -8.72
CA GLY A 334 3.34 10.90 -7.72
C GLY A 334 3.11 11.38 -6.28
N GLY A 335 3.55 12.60 -5.95
CA GLY A 335 3.31 13.19 -4.64
C GLY A 335 1.82 13.33 -4.30
N ALA A 336 1.05 13.90 -5.22
CA ALA A 336 -0.38 14.17 -5.03
C ALA A 336 -1.24 12.90 -5.05
N MET A 337 -0.79 11.84 -5.73
CA MET A 337 -1.45 10.53 -5.74
C MET A 337 -1.25 9.73 -4.45
N TYR A 338 -0.17 9.95 -3.69
CA TYR A 338 0.12 9.23 -2.44
C TYR A 338 -0.29 10.01 -1.19
N ALA A 339 -0.29 11.33 -1.24
CA ALA A 339 -0.63 12.15 -0.09
C ALA A 339 -2.03 11.86 0.53
N PRO A 340 -3.08 11.51 -0.23
CA PRO A 340 -4.41 11.24 0.30
C PRO A 340 -4.60 9.96 1.10
N TYR A 341 -3.62 9.03 1.14
CA TYR A 341 -3.80 7.70 1.76
C TYR A 341 -4.27 7.79 3.22
N GLY A 342 -3.60 8.62 4.03
CA GLY A 342 -3.97 8.81 5.44
C GLY A 342 -5.40 9.34 5.60
N PRO A 343 -5.73 10.53 5.04
CA PRO A 343 -7.08 11.08 5.11
C PRO A 343 -8.16 10.14 4.57
N PHE A 344 -7.89 9.42 3.46
CA PHE A 344 -8.86 8.51 2.86
C PHE A 344 -9.21 7.34 3.79
N PHE A 345 -8.21 6.64 4.33
CA PHE A 345 -8.47 5.53 5.24
C PHE A 345 -9.04 5.98 6.59
N ALA A 346 -8.86 7.25 6.98
CA ALA A 346 -9.49 7.84 8.16
C ALA A 346 -11.00 8.10 7.98
N ILE A 347 -11.49 8.30 6.75
CA ILE A 347 -12.93 8.48 6.48
C ILE A 347 -13.74 7.25 6.92
N ILE A 348 -13.19 6.05 6.74
CA ILE A 348 -13.90 4.79 6.96
C ILE A 348 -14.33 4.61 8.43
N PRO A 349 -13.43 4.69 9.44
CA PRO A 349 -13.83 4.58 10.84
C PRO A 349 -14.63 5.78 11.37
N GLU A 350 -14.59 6.93 10.70
CA GLU A 350 -15.46 8.08 11.03
C GLU A 350 -16.89 7.88 10.53
N MET A 351 -17.08 7.14 9.43
CA MET A 351 -18.38 6.94 8.79
C MET A 351 -19.10 5.66 9.21
N LEU A 352 -18.37 4.67 9.72
CA LEU A 352 -18.91 3.36 10.03
C LEU A 352 -18.82 3.04 11.52
N PRO A 353 -19.82 2.33 12.06
CA PRO A 353 -19.71 1.76 13.40
C PRO A 353 -18.42 0.95 13.55
N ARG A 354 -17.74 1.10 14.70
CA ARG A 354 -16.42 0.48 14.97
C ARG A 354 -16.40 -1.02 14.74
N ASN A 355 -17.52 -1.68 15.01
CA ASN A 355 -17.68 -3.11 14.88
C ASN A 355 -17.54 -3.53 13.39
N VAL A 356 -18.08 -2.78 12.43
CA VAL A 356 -18.01 -3.15 11.01
C VAL A 356 -16.89 -2.46 10.21
N SER A 357 -16.28 -1.40 10.75
CA SER A 357 -15.25 -0.61 10.07
C SER A 357 -14.06 -1.45 9.59
N GLY A 358 -13.60 -2.44 10.36
CA GLY A 358 -12.47 -3.28 9.98
C GLY A 358 -12.75 -4.14 8.75
N GLY A 359 -13.93 -4.77 8.69
CA GLY A 359 -14.35 -5.55 7.53
C GLY A 359 -14.53 -4.67 6.29
N ALA A 360 -15.12 -3.48 6.45
CA ALA A 360 -15.28 -2.53 5.34
C ALA A 360 -13.93 -2.04 4.80
N MET A 361 -12.95 -1.76 5.67
CA MET A 361 -11.58 -1.41 5.25
C MET A 361 -10.93 -2.55 4.45
N ALA A 362 -11.10 -3.81 4.89
CA ALA A 362 -10.57 -4.96 4.17
C ALA A 362 -11.20 -5.11 2.77
N LEU A 363 -12.52 -4.93 2.66
CA LEU A 363 -13.22 -4.95 1.37
C LEU A 363 -12.76 -3.81 0.46
N ILE A 364 -12.67 -2.58 0.98
CA ILE A 364 -12.19 -1.42 0.22
C ILE A 364 -10.79 -1.68 -0.30
N ASN A 365 -9.87 -2.16 0.54
CA ASN A 365 -8.50 -2.45 0.12
C ASN A 365 -8.43 -3.58 -0.91
N SER A 366 -9.25 -4.63 -0.76
CA SER A 366 -9.34 -5.71 -1.74
C SER A 366 -9.80 -5.16 -3.10
N MET A 367 -10.80 -4.29 -3.11
CA MET A 367 -11.25 -3.61 -4.33
C MET A 367 -10.17 -2.71 -4.93
N GLY A 368 -9.31 -2.09 -4.11
CA GLY A 368 -8.10 -1.42 -4.57
C GLY A 368 -7.16 -2.36 -5.32
N ALA A 369 -6.85 -3.53 -4.73
CA ALA A 369 -6.02 -4.53 -5.39
C ALA A 369 -6.63 -5.02 -6.71
N LEU A 370 -7.95 -5.22 -6.77
CA LEU A 370 -8.63 -5.53 -8.03
C LEU A 370 -8.51 -4.38 -9.05
N GLY A 371 -8.56 -3.13 -8.60
CA GLY A 371 -8.27 -1.95 -9.42
C GLY A 371 -6.84 -1.95 -9.95
N SER A 372 -5.86 -2.30 -9.13
CA SER A 372 -4.47 -2.48 -9.57
C SER A 372 -4.35 -3.58 -10.62
N PHE A 373 -4.99 -4.74 -10.43
CA PHE A 373 -5.00 -5.83 -11.42
C PHE A 373 -5.55 -5.36 -12.77
N ILE A 374 -6.78 -4.82 -12.77
CA ILE A 374 -7.46 -4.37 -13.98
C ILE A 374 -6.70 -3.22 -14.63
N GLY A 375 -6.26 -2.25 -13.84
CA GLY A 375 -5.48 -1.11 -14.31
C GLY A 375 -4.21 -1.56 -14.99
N SER A 376 -3.44 -2.43 -14.34
CA SER A 376 -2.16 -2.87 -14.88
C SER A 376 -2.31 -3.70 -16.14
N TRP A 377 -3.30 -4.60 -16.19
CA TRP A 377 -3.55 -5.43 -17.36
C TRP A 377 -4.06 -4.62 -18.56
N ILE A 378 -5.04 -3.74 -18.35
CA ILE A 378 -5.63 -2.91 -19.42
C ILE A 378 -4.60 -1.93 -19.99
N VAL A 379 -3.76 -1.30 -19.15
CA VAL A 379 -2.69 -0.41 -19.63
C VAL A 379 -1.76 -1.11 -20.62
N GLY A 380 -1.35 -2.35 -20.30
CA GLY A 380 -0.56 -3.16 -21.22
C GLY A 380 -1.25 -3.49 -22.53
N TYR A 381 -2.50 -3.91 -22.43
CA TYR A 381 -3.34 -4.21 -23.59
C TYR A 381 -3.49 -2.97 -24.49
N LEU A 382 -3.78 -1.80 -23.92
CA LEU A 382 -3.93 -0.54 -24.65
C LEU A 382 -2.61 -0.14 -25.33
N ASN A 383 -1.48 -0.22 -24.64
CA ASN A 383 -0.16 0.04 -25.21
C ASN A 383 0.17 -0.91 -26.37
N GLY A 384 -0.22 -2.18 -26.26
CA GLY A 384 -0.02 -3.19 -27.29
C GLY A 384 -0.92 -2.98 -28.52
N ALA A 385 -2.22 -2.73 -28.29
CA ALA A 385 -3.22 -2.61 -29.35
C ALA A 385 -3.13 -1.29 -30.11
N THR A 386 -2.84 -0.19 -29.43
CA THR A 386 -2.77 1.14 -30.06
C THR A 386 -1.38 1.51 -30.54
N GLY A 387 -0.33 0.81 -30.09
CA GLY A 387 1.07 1.12 -30.37
C GLY A 387 1.55 2.42 -29.72
N SER A 388 0.72 3.11 -28.93
CA SER A 388 1.01 4.39 -28.30
C SER A 388 0.65 4.39 -26.81
N PRO A 389 1.44 5.06 -25.95
CA PRO A 389 1.09 5.23 -24.54
C PRO A 389 -0.14 6.12 -24.31
N ALA A 390 -0.62 6.85 -25.33
CA ALA A 390 -1.73 7.81 -25.23
C ALA A 390 -2.97 7.24 -24.54
N ALA A 391 -3.45 6.10 -25.03
CA ALA A 391 -4.69 5.49 -24.54
C ALA A 391 -4.57 5.08 -23.07
N SER A 392 -3.39 4.60 -22.67
CA SER A 392 -3.10 4.23 -21.29
C SER A 392 -3.06 5.43 -20.35
N TYR A 393 -2.41 6.53 -20.76
CA TYR A 393 -2.40 7.77 -19.98
C TYR A 393 -3.80 8.34 -19.79
N ILE A 394 -4.61 8.36 -20.86
CA ILE A 394 -6.00 8.81 -20.82
C ILE A 394 -6.82 7.91 -19.88
N PHE A 395 -6.70 6.60 -20.01
CA PHE A 395 -7.42 5.64 -19.15
C PHE A 395 -7.08 5.83 -17.67
N MET A 396 -5.80 5.90 -17.32
CA MET A 396 -5.34 6.11 -15.94
C MET A 396 -5.75 7.47 -15.39
N GLY A 397 -5.59 8.54 -16.18
CA GLY A 397 -6.02 9.89 -15.80
C GLY A 397 -7.54 9.99 -15.60
N ALA A 398 -8.32 9.39 -16.50
CA ALA A 398 -9.78 9.31 -16.38
C ALA A 398 -10.21 8.54 -15.13
N ALA A 399 -9.55 7.43 -14.80
CA ALA A 399 -9.83 6.68 -13.57
C ALA A 399 -9.58 7.53 -12.31
N LEU A 400 -8.53 8.36 -12.29
CA LEU A 400 -8.28 9.31 -11.20
C LEU A 400 -9.38 10.38 -11.11
N LEU A 401 -9.83 10.92 -12.25
CA LEU A 401 -10.95 11.88 -12.28
C LEU A 401 -12.27 11.25 -11.81
N VAL A 402 -12.51 9.97 -12.15
CA VAL A 402 -13.64 9.20 -11.61
C VAL A 402 -13.50 9.06 -10.09
N SER A 403 -12.30 8.78 -9.57
CA SER A 403 -12.04 8.73 -8.13
C SER A 403 -12.31 10.08 -7.43
N VAL A 404 -11.94 11.20 -8.05
CA VAL A 404 -12.28 12.56 -7.58
C VAL A 404 -13.80 12.72 -7.47
N TRP A 405 -14.53 12.40 -8.55
CA TRP A 405 -15.99 12.50 -8.58
C TRP A 405 -16.65 11.60 -7.51
N LEU A 406 -16.19 10.35 -7.40
CA LEU A 406 -16.68 9.41 -6.38
C LEU A 406 -16.45 9.95 -4.96
N THR A 407 -15.30 10.58 -4.70
CA THR A 407 -14.99 11.20 -3.40
C THR A 407 -15.96 12.33 -3.06
N LEU A 408 -16.36 13.14 -4.04
CA LEU A 408 -17.30 14.25 -3.86
C LEU A 408 -18.72 13.78 -3.52
N ILE A 409 -19.17 12.65 -4.09
CA ILE A 409 -20.53 12.13 -3.86
C ILE A 409 -20.68 11.28 -2.60
N VAL A 410 -19.57 10.84 -1.98
CA VAL A 410 -19.60 10.22 -0.66
C VAL A 410 -20.29 11.20 0.28
N LYS A 411 -21.34 10.81 1.00
CA LYS A 411 -21.98 11.69 1.98
C LYS A 411 -21.24 11.58 3.32
N PRO A 412 -20.94 12.68 4.04
CA PRO A 412 -20.43 12.57 5.40
C PRO A 412 -21.43 11.78 6.25
N ALA A 413 -20.97 11.09 7.30
CA ALA A 413 -21.91 10.59 8.29
C ALA A 413 -22.67 11.79 8.86
N GLU A 414 -24.01 11.75 8.82
CA GLU A 414 -24.82 12.74 9.52
C GLU A 414 -24.44 12.67 11.00
N ASN A 415 -23.73 13.69 11.49
CA ASN A 415 -23.69 13.96 12.91
C ASN A 415 -25.14 14.24 13.31
N LYS A 416 -25.84 13.21 13.81
CA LYS A 416 -27.03 13.41 14.62
C LYS A 416 -26.57 14.16 15.86
N THR A 417 -26.49 15.48 15.77
CA THR A 417 -26.63 16.35 16.92
C THR A 417 -28.00 16.05 17.49
N SER A 418 -28.07 15.14 18.46
CA SER A 418 -29.26 14.98 19.28
C SER A 418 -29.60 16.37 19.84
N PRO A 419 -30.78 16.94 19.56
CA PRO A 419 -31.16 18.20 20.17
C PRO A 419 -31.20 17.95 21.68
N ILE A 420 -30.38 18.70 22.42
CA ILE A 420 -30.47 18.79 23.88
C ILE A 420 -31.90 19.22 24.16
N HIS A 421 -32.74 18.28 24.59
CA HIS A 421 -34.06 18.60 25.14
C HIS A 421 -33.78 19.43 26.39
N GLY A 422 -33.88 20.74 26.24
CA GLY A 422 -33.95 21.67 27.36
C GLY A 422 -35.18 21.28 28.18
N ALA A 423 -34.93 20.72 29.36
CA ALA A 423 -35.93 20.56 30.38
C ALA A 423 -36.48 21.97 30.70
N LYS A 424 -37.74 22.18 30.32
CA LYS A 424 -38.55 23.27 30.86
C LYS A 424 -38.69 23.01 32.36
N HIS A 425 -38.02 23.83 33.17
CA HIS A 425 -38.50 24.11 34.53
C HIS A 425 -39.33 25.39 34.44
N ALA A 426 -40.64 25.22 34.57
CA ALA A 426 -41.55 26.23 35.09
C ALA A 426 -41.90 25.81 36.52
#